data_AF-A0A7Y6JXH3-F1
#
_entry.id   AF-A0A7Y6JXH3-F1
#
_cell.length_a   1.000
_cell.length_b   1.000
_cell.length_c   1.000
_cell.angle_alpha   90.00
_cell.angle_beta   90.00
_cell.angle_gamma   90.00
#
_symmetry.space_group_name_H-M   'P 1'
#
loop_
_entity.id
_entity.type
_entity.pdbx_description
1 polymer ?
#
loop_
_entity_poly.entity_id
_entity_poly.type
_entity_poly.pdbx_seq_one_letter_code
_entity_poly.pdbx_strand_id
1 'polypeptide(L)' 'MIEQASIDAVAVKLAVYVGPNAKMIASREARHAASFDEFVQRVEACISGAAQRRRFRHDLDSSG' A
#
# COMPACT_ATOMS: atom_id res chain seq x y z
N MET A 1 8.85 -9.22 -9.56
CA MET A 1 7.78 -9.78 -8.71
C MET A 1 7.99 -9.21 -7.31
N ILE A 2 6.94 -8.70 -6.68
CA ILE A 2 7.04 -8.07 -5.34
C ILE A 2 6.97 -9.18 -4.28
N GLU A 3 7.81 -9.09 -3.26
CA GLU A 3 7.88 -10.07 -2.19
C GLU A 3 6.60 -10.07 -1.35
N GLN A 4 6.15 -11.27 -0.96
CA GLN A 4 4.94 -11.41 -0.14
C GLN A 4 5.06 -10.68 1.20
N ALA A 5 6.25 -10.67 1.81
CA ALA A 5 6.52 -9.93 3.04
C ALA A 5 6.31 -8.41 2.87
N SER A 6 6.74 -7.84 1.74
CA SER A 6 6.50 -6.43 1.42
C SER A 6 5.02 -6.14 1.18
N ILE A 7 4.30 -7.05 0.51
CA ILE A 7 2.84 -6.93 0.30
C ILE A 7 2.11 -6.92 1.64
N ASP A 8 2.45 -7.85 2.55
CA ASP A 8 1.82 -7.96 3.86
C ASP A 8 2.13 -6.74 4.74
N ALA A 9 3.38 -6.25 4.73
CA ALA A 9 3.77 -5.04 5.46
C ALA A 9 2.99 -3.80 4.98
N VAL A 10 2.84 -3.63 3.66
CA VAL A 10 2.04 -2.55 3.08
C VAL A 10 0.55 -2.73 3.42
N ALA A 11 0.02 -3.95 3.38
CA ALA A 11 -1.37 -4.23 3.72
C ALA A 11 -1.71 -3.87 5.16
N VAL A 12 -0.82 -4.13 6.12
CA VAL A 12 -0.99 -3.76 7.53
C VAL A 12 -1.14 -2.24 7.68
N LYS A 13 -0.26 -1.46 7.04
CA LYS A 13 -0.33 0.00 7.08
C LYS A 13 -1.57 0.53 6.35
N LEU A 14 -1.89 -0.05 5.20
CA LEU A 14 -3.04 0.33 4.39
C LEU A 14 -4.37 0.10 5.13
N ALA A 15 -4.46 -0.91 6.00
CA ALA A 15 -5.66 -1.22 6.77
C ALA A 15 -6.15 -0.06 7.64
N VAL A 16 -5.25 0.82 8.10
CA VAL A 16 -5.58 2.04 8.85
C VAL A 16 -6.43 3.00 8.01
N TYR A 17 -6.25 2.99 6.69
CA TYR A 17 -6.84 3.96 5.76
C TYR A 17 -8.07 3.43 5.02
N VAL A 18 -8.07 2.15 4.64
CA VAL A 18 -9.13 1.55 3.79
C VAL A 18 -9.86 0.39 4.47
N GLY A 19 -9.49 0.06 5.71
CA GLY A 19 -10.14 -0.98 6.51
C GLY A 19 -9.75 -2.42 6.10
N PRO A 20 -10.59 -3.41 6.43
CA PRO A 20 -10.22 -4.84 6.40
C PRO A 20 -9.93 -5.39 4.99
N ASN A 21 -10.36 -4.68 3.93
CA ASN A 21 -10.09 -5.07 2.54
C ASN A 21 -8.65 -4.79 2.09
N ALA A 22 -7.83 -4.15 2.93
CA ALA A 22 -6.46 -3.76 2.59
C ALA A 22 -5.59 -4.89 2.05
N LYS A 23 -5.68 -6.11 2.61
CA LYS A 23 -4.91 -7.27 2.14
C LYS A 23 -5.29 -7.67 0.71
N MET A 24 -6.58 -7.63 0.38
CA MET A 24 -7.08 -7.93 -0.97
C MET A 24 -6.64 -6.85 -1.97
N ILE A 25 -6.73 -5.57 -1.59
CA ILE A 25 -6.27 -4.44 -2.39
C ILE A 25 -4.76 -4.53 -2.65
N ALA A 26 -3.95 -4.70 -1.61
CA ALA A 26 -2.49 -4.81 -1.75
C ALA A 26 -2.09 -6.00 -2.64
N SER A 27 -2.73 -7.16 -2.45
CA SER A 27 -2.47 -8.34 -3.27
C SER A 27 -2.88 -8.13 -4.73
N ARG A 28 -3.97 -7.40 -5.00
CA ARG A 28 -4.41 -7.06 -6.35
C ARG A 28 -3.41 -6.13 -7.03
N GLU A 29 -3.05 -5.02 -6.36
CA GLU A 29 -2.17 -4.02 -6.96
C GLU A 29 -0.73 -4.52 -7.14
N ALA A 30 -0.23 -5.39 -6.24
CA ALA A 30 1.09 -6.00 -6.39
C ALA A 30 1.21 -6.90 -7.64
N ARG A 31 0.11 -7.51 -8.10
CA ARG A 31 0.09 -8.29 -9.35
C ARG A 31 0.14 -7.40 -10.59
N HIS A 32 -0.29 -6.15 -10.48
CA HIS A 32 -0.33 -5.19 -11.58
C HIS A 32 0.88 -4.26 -11.61
N ALA A 33 1.72 -4.28 -10.58
CA ALA A 33 2.91 -3.46 -10.48
C ALA A 33 4.16 -4.19 -11.01
N ALA A 34 4.97 -3.48 -11.80
CA ALA A 34 6.27 -3.96 -12.26
C ALA A 34 7.39 -3.75 -11.21
N SER A 35 7.16 -2.86 -10.23
CA SER A 35 8.13 -2.50 -9.18
C SER A 35 7.45 -2.21 -7.84
N PHE A 36 8.24 -2.18 -6.76
CA PHE A 36 7.72 -1.83 -5.44
C PHE A 36 7.20 -0.39 -5.38
N ASP A 37 7.88 0.56 -6.04
CA ASP A 37 7.42 1.95 -6.11
C ASP A 37 6.07 2.07 -6.81
N GLU A 38 5.91 1.42 -7.98
CA GLU A 38 4.64 1.39 -8.70
C GLU A 38 3.52 0.75 -7.87
N PHE A 39 3.82 -0.30 -7.11
CA PHE A 39 2.87 -0.92 -6.18
C PHE A 39 2.41 0.04 -5.10
N VAL A 40 3.36 0.75 -4.48
CA VAL A 40 3.09 1.73 -3.44
C VAL A 40 2.26 2.91 -3.98
N GLN A 41 2.53 3.36 -5.22
CA GLN A 41 1.71 4.36 -5.92
C GLN A 41 0.28 3.86 -6.18
N ARG A 42 0.13 2.63 -6.69
CA ARG A 42 -1.18 2.03 -6.97
C ARG A 42 -2.03 1.86 -5.71
N VAL A 43 -1.43 1.38 -4.62
CA VAL A 43 -2.11 1.23 -3.33
C VAL A 43 -2.53 2.59 -2.75
N GLU A 44 -1.65 3.59 -2.81
CA GLU A 44 -1.97 4.94 -2.36
C GLU A 44 -3.14 5.55 -3.13
N ALA A 45 -3.27 5.27 -4.43
CA ALA A 45 -4.40 5.74 -5.23
C ALA A 45 -5.76 5.19 -4.73
N CYS A 46 -5.77 4.06 -4.01
CA CYS A 46 -6.98 3.50 -3.40
C CYS A 46 -7.43 4.25 -2.12
N ILE A 47 -6.57 5.07 -1.52
CA ILE A 47 -6.90 5.86 -0.33
C ILE A 47 -7.67 7.11 -0.74
N SER A 48 -8.76 7.41 -0.03
CA SER A 48 -9.58 8.60 -0.26
C SER A 48 -8.98 9.83 0.41
N GLY A 49 -8.69 10.86 -0.39
CA GLY A 49 -8.24 12.16 0.11
C GLY A 49 -6.72 12.31 0.15
N ALA A 50 -6.24 13.46 -0.34
CA ALA A 50 -4.81 13.71 -0.52
C ALA A 50 -4.02 13.77 0.80
N ALA A 51 -4.66 14.19 1.90
CA ALA A 51 -4.01 14.23 3.21
C ALA A 51 -3.72 12.83 3.76
N GLN A 52 -4.66 11.89 3.59
CA GLN A 52 -4.47 10.50 4.02
C GLN A 52 -3.40 9.79 3.18
N ARG A 53 -3.37 10.04 1.87
CA ARG A 53 -2.32 9.53 0.97
C ARG A 53 -0.91 9.95 1.41
N ARG A 54 -0.71 11.24 1.67
CA ARG A 54 0.57 11.76 2.19
C ARG A 54 0.97 11.12 3.52
N ARG A 55 0.01 10.93 4.43
CA ARG A 55 0.27 10.28 5.72
C ARG A 55 0.66 8.82 5.54
N PHE A 56 -0.04 8.10 4.67
CA PHE A 56 0.31 6.72 4.33
C PHE A 56 1.72 6.60 3.73
N ARG A 57 2.13 7.52 2.85
CA ARG A 57 3.52 7.56 2.34
C ARG A 57 4.53 7.74 3.46
N HIS A 58 4.30 8.73 4.33
CA HIS A 58 5.18 8.97 5.49
C HIS A 58 5.27 7.74 6.42
N ASP A 59 4.15 7.07 6.67
CA ASP A 59 4.12 5.85 7.48
C ASP A 59 4.91 4.71 6.82
N LEU A 60 4.94 4.64 5.49
CA LEU A 60 5.76 3.65 4.77
C LEU A 60 7.26 3.89 4.98
N ASP A 61 7.70 5.13 4.81
CA ASP A 61 9.11 5.54 4.93
C ASP A 61 9.65 5.41 6.36
N SER A 62 8.78 5.60 7.36
CA SER A 62 9.15 5.57 8.78
C SER A 62 9.32 4.16 9.38
N SER A 63 9.16 3.09 8.61
CA SER A 63 9.42 1.71 9.08
C SER A 63 10.44 0.94 8.24
N GLY A 64 11.27 1.67 7.48
CA GLY A 64 12.47 1.14 6.84
C GLY A 64 13.67 1.17 7.76
#